data_AF-A0A6N7E484-F1
#
_entry.id   AF-A0A6N7E484-F1
#
_cell.length_a   1.000
_cell.length_b   1.000
_cell.length_c   1.000
_cell.angle_alpha   90.00
_cell.angle_beta   90.00
_cell.angle_gamma   90.00
#
_symmetry.space_group_name_H-M   'P 1'
#
loop_
_entity.id
_entity.type
_entity.pdbx_description
1 polymer ?
#
loop_
_entity_poly.entity_id
_entity_poly.type
_entity_poly.pdbx_seq_one_letter_code
_entity_poly.pdbx_strand_id
1 'polypeptide(L)'
;MKVKQVMLLLLTLSFLTLTACSKDPVKIVSAKLVDNIDRGSGNFDRMLQICFDKPLTSDYYHKVIIVTQQNFKLEGGNMLRPQASDPDNKCMLRNLYNYINKDSPVGARQMIKDYMTPGNISQILIQVYDDKPEGKGKPIAQALFKNL
;
A
#
# COMPACT_ATOMS: atom_id res chain seq x y z
N MET A 1 -8.28 -50.87 28.78
CA MET A 1 -7.11 -50.06 28.33
C MET A 1 -7.24 -49.41 26.95
N LYS A 2 -8.35 -49.57 26.18
CA LYS A 2 -8.42 -49.08 24.78
C LYS A 2 -9.03 -47.68 24.56
N VAL A 3 -9.73 -47.11 25.56
CA VAL A 3 -10.46 -45.82 25.39
C VAL A 3 -9.53 -44.59 25.52
N LYS A 4 -8.49 -44.68 26.37
CA LYS A 4 -7.55 -43.56 26.60
C LYS A 4 -6.64 -43.27 25.38
N GLN A 5 -6.35 -44.26 24.54
CA GLN A 5 -5.52 -44.09 23.35
C GLN A 5 -6.25 -43.39 22.19
N VAL A 6 -7.57 -43.58 22.07
CA VAL A 6 -8.38 -42.95 21.01
C VAL A 6 -8.54 -41.44 21.26
N MET A 7 -8.69 -41.05 22.53
CA MET A 7 -8.85 -39.64 22.91
C MET A 7 -7.58 -38.80 22.68
N LEU A 8 -6.40 -39.41 22.81
CA LEU A 8 -5.11 -38.75 22.55
C LEU A 8 -4.83 -38.56 21.05
N LEU A 9 -5.37 -39.44 20.20
CA LEU A 9 -5.27 -39.33 18.74
C LEU A 9 -6.16 -38.21 18.17
N LEU A 10 -7.34 -37.99 18.76
CA LEU A 10 -8.26 -36.92 18.36
C LEU A 10 -7.77 -35.52 18.75
N LEU A 11 -7.03 -35.40 19.86
CA LEU A 11 -6.44 -34.14 20.31
C LEU A 11 -5.20 -33.72 19.48
N THR A 12 -4.52 -34.68 18.85
CA THR A 12 -3.32 -34.40 18.03
C THR A 12 -3.67 -34.06 16.59
N LEU A 13 -4.81 -34.56 16.07
CA LEU A 13 -5.29 -34.22 14.72
C LEU A 13 -5.84 -32.78 14.61
N SER A 14 -6.24 -32.18 15.73
CA SER A 14 -6.79 -30.81 15.78
C SER A 14 -5.71 -29.70 15.68
N PHE A 15 -4.42 -30.04 15.78
CA PHE A 15 -3.31 -29.09 15.64
C PHE A 15 -2.76 -28.95 14.21
N LEU A 16 -3.18 -29.81 13.27
CA LEU A 16 -2.65 -29.83 11.90
C LEU A 16 -3.35 -28.88 10.91
N THR A 17 -4.37 -28.12 11.35
CA THR A 17 -5.13 -27.21 10.46
C THR A 17 -4.84 -25.73 10.69
N LEU A 18 -3.89 -25.38 11.55
CA LEU A 18 -3.39 -24.00 11.67
C LEU A 18 -2.26 -23.75 10.67
N THR A 19 -2.52 -23.96 9.38
CA THR A 19 -1.76 -23.24 8.36
C THR A 19 -2.15 -21.77 8.51
N ALA A 20 -1.37 -21.01 9.27
CA ALA A 20 -1.47 -19.56 9.22
C ALA A 20 -1.27 -19.17 7.76
N CYS A 21 -2.34 -18.73 7.09
CA CYS A 21 -2.26 -18.15 5.74
C CYS A 21 -1.44 -16.86 5.84
N SER A 22 -0.11 -16.99 5.80
CA SER A 22 0.79 -15.85 5.72
C SER A 22 0.64 -15.24 4.33
N LYS A 23 0.45 -13.93 4.27
CA LYS A 23 0.43 -13.21 3.00
C LYS A 23 1.78 -13.31 2.31
N ASP A 24 1.78 -13.24 0.99
CA ASP A 24 2.99 -13.32 0.18
C ASP A 24 3.94 -12.15 0.48
N PRO A 25 5.28 -12.36 0.41
CA PRO A 25 6.22 -11.27 0.47
C PRO A 25 6.00 -10.29 -0.68
N VAL A 26 6.07 -9.00 -0.37
CA VAL A 26 5.88 -7.90 -1.33
C VAL A 26 7.20 -7.14 -1.52
N LYS A 27 7.52 -6.76 -2.75
CA LYS A 27 8.66 -5.90 -3.06
C LYS A 27 8.25 -4.75 -3.96
N ILE A 28 8.47 -3.52 -3.50
CA ILE A 28 8.22 -2.30 -4.26
C ILE A 28 9.41 -2.06 -5.19
N VAL A 29 9.16 -1.93 -6.48
CA VAL A 29 10.19 -1.76 -7.51
C VAL A 29 10.31 -0.31 -7.96
N SER A 30 9.17 0.37 -8.10
CA SER A 30 9.17 1.78 -8.49
C SER A 30 7.95 2.52 -7.96
N ALA A 31 8.10 3.83 -7.87
CA ALA A 31 7.01 4.75 -7.63
C ALA A 31 7.21 6.00 -8.49
N LYS A 32 6.14 6.51 -9.09
CA LYS A 32 6.17 7.79 -9.80
C LYS A 32 4.82 8.49 -9.72
N LEU A 33 4.83 9.81 -9.79
CA LEU A 33 3.61 10.55 -10.05
C LEU A 33 3.25 10.46 -11.53
N VAL A 34 1.96 10.35 -11.78
CA VAL A 34 1.36 10.35 -13.10
C VAL A 34 0.21 11.34 -13.04
N ASP A 35 0.17 12.25 -13.98
CA ASP A 35 -0.90 13.23 -14.12
C ASP A 35 -1.77 12.93 -15.34
N ASN A 36 -3.00 13.45 -15.30
CA ASN A 36 -3.93 13.50 -16.43
C ASN A 36 -4.15 12.15 -17.15
N ILE A 37 -4.27 11.05 -16.39
CA ILE A 37 -4.49 9.71 -16.95
C ILE A 37 -5.82 9.63 -17.71
N ASP A 38 -6.82 10.39 -17.26
CA ASP A 38 -8.10 10.51 -17.92
C ASP A 38 -8.39 12.00 -18.22
N ARG A 39 -8.30 12.38 -19.50
CA ARG A 39 -8.33 13.77 -20.00
C ARG A 39 -9.69 14.49 -19.86
N GLY A 40 -10.54 14.06 -18.94
CA GLY A 40 -11.84 14.67 -18.67
C GLY A 40 -12.34 14.53 -17.23
N SER A 41 -11.70 13.69 -16.40
CA SER A 41 -12.11 13.46 -15.02
C SER A 41 -11.10 14.07 -14.06
N GLY A 42 -11.47 15.15 -13.37
CA GLY A 42 -10.67 15.75 -12.30
C GLY A 42 -10.34 14.80 -11.15
N ASN A 43 -10.92 13.59 -11.13
CA ASN A 43 -10.62 12.54 -10.15
C ASN A 43 -9.34 11.75 -10.47
N PHE A 44 -8.71 11.94 -11.63
CA PHE A 44 -7.49 11.22 -12.01
C PHE A 44 -6.35 12.15 -12.45
N ASP A 45 -6.41 13.41 -12.03
CA ASP A 45 -5.41 14.44 -12.36
C ASP A 45 -4.10 14.26 -11.58
N ARG A 46 -4.15 13.64 -10.40
CA ARG A 46 -3.00 13.45 -9.48
C ARG A 46 -2.96 12.02 -8.96
N MET A 47 -2.18 11.19 -9.63
CA MET A 47 -2.06 9.76 -9.35
C MET A 47 -0.63 9.41 -8.95
N LEU A 48 -0.51 8.52 -7.98
CA LEU A 48 0.71 7.79 -7.67
C LEU A 48 0.62 6.41 -8.32
N GLN A 49 1.57 6.09 -9.18
CA GLN A 49 1.78 4.73 -9.65
C GLN A 49 2.80 4.05 -8.75
N ILE A 50 2.43 2.91 -8.17
CA ILE A 50 3.29 2.05 -7.35
C ILE A 50 3.42 0.72 -8.07
N CYS A 51 4.63 0.31 -8.45
CA CYS A 51 4.85 -0.98 -9.09
C CYS A 51 5.59 -1.95 -8.17
N PHE A 52 5.12 -3.19 -8.18
CA PHE A 52 5.69 -4.33 -7.48
C PHE A 52 6.47 -5.22 -8.44
N ASP A 53 7.29 -6.13 -7.91
CA ASP A 53 8.03 -7.12 -8.72
C ASP A 53 7.12 -8.19 -9.33
N LYS A 54 6.04 -8.53 -8.63
CA LYS A 54 4.94 -9.40 -9.04
C LYS A 54 3.58 -8.80 -8.69
N PRO A 55 2.49 -9.24 -9.33
CA PRO A 55 1.14 -8.79 -8.96
C PRO A 55 0.82 -9.13 -7.51
N LEU A 56 0.02 -8.31 -6.86
CA LEU A 56 -0.44 -8.60 -5.50
C LEU A 56 -1.52 -9.68 -5.56
N THR A 57 -1.38 -10.70 -4.72
CA THR A 57 -2.32 -11.84 -4.59
C THR A 57 -3.25 -11.69 -3.39
N SER A 58 -3.06 -10.66 -2.57
CA SER A 58 -3.78 -10.42 -1.33
C SER A 58 -3.95 -8.93 -1.07
N ASP A 59 -4.88 -8.59 -0.17
CA ASP A 59 -5.05 -7.25 0.34
C ASP A 59 -3.93 -6.89 1.32
N TYR A 60 -3.30 -5.73 1.13
CA TYR A 60 -2.29 -5.16 2.03
C TYR A 60 -2.68 -3.76 2.46
N TYR A 61 -2.20 -3.30 3.61
CA TYR A 61 -2.29 -1.88 3.94
C TYR A 61 -1.00 -1.17 3.53
N HIS A 62 -1.10 0.02 2.96
CA HIS A 62 0.07 0.82 2.64
C HIS A 62 -0.01 2.23 3.20
N LYS A 63 1.15 2.75 3.60
CA LYS A 63 1.36 4.16 3.92
C LYS A 63 2.28 4.78 2.88
N VAL A 64 2.03 6.05 2.57
CA VAL A 64 2.87 6.84 1.69
C VAL A 64 3.22 8.14 2.40
N ILE A 65 4.49 8.54 2.28
CA ILE A 65 4.94 9.90 2.58
C ILE A 65 5.54 10.47 1.31
N ILE A 66 4.93 11.52 0.77
CA ILE A 66 5.40 12.26 -0.39
C ILE A 66 5.90 13.62 0.09
N VAL A 67 7.11 13.99 -0.30
CA VAL A 67 7.66 15.32 -0.04
C VAL A 67 8.04 15.97 -1.35
N THR A 68 7.62 17.22 -1.55
CA THR A 68 7.95 18.01 -2.75
C THR A 68 9.30 18.68 -2.62
N GLN A 69 9.80 19.29 -3.70
CA GLN A 69 11.02 20.11 -3.65
C GLN A 69 10.88 21.33 -2.71
N GLN A 70 9.65 21.82 -2.52
CA GLN A 70 9.31 22.92 -1.61
C GLN A 70 9.03 22.45 -0.17
N ASN A 71 9.35 21.20 0.17
CA ASN A 71 9.09 20.58 1.48
C ASN A 71 7.62 20.45 1.88
N PHE A 72 6.67 20.51 0.93
CA PHE A 72 5.30 20.14 1.24
C PHE A 72 5.19 18.64 1.41
N LYS A 73 4.58 18.21 2.53
CA LYS A 73 4.44 16.81 2.90
C LYS A 73 2.98 16.37 2.80
N LEU A 74 2.73 15.30 2.05
CA LEU A 74 1.50 14.52 2.12
C LEU A 74 1.82 13.18 2.75
N GLU A 75 1.07 12.83 3.79
CA GLU A 75 1.17 11.55 4.47
C GLU A 75 -0.23 10.96 4.63
N GLY A 76 -0.36 9.68 4.29
CA GLY A 76 -1.60 8.95 4.47
C GLY A 76 -1.44 7.49 4.10
N GLY A 77 -2.51 6.70 4.25
CA GLY A 77 -2.47 5.29 3.94
C GLY A 77 -3.84 4.70 3.65
N ASN A 78 -3.88 3.67 2.82
CA ASN A 78 -5.11 3.00 2.40
C ASN A 78 -4.81 1.52 2.09
N MET A 79 -5.84 0.77 1.67
CA MET A 79 -5.67 -0.61 1.24
C MET A 79 -5.15 -0.70 -0.20
N LEU A 80 -4.19 -1.58 -0.42
CA LEU A 80 -3.81 -2.13 -1.70
C LEU A 80 -4.61 -3.42 -1.94
N ARG A 81 -5.52 -3.39 -2.91
CA ARG A 81 -6.35 -4.54 -3.28
C ARG A 81 -6.00 -5.04 -4.68
N PRO A 82 -5.73 -6.35 -4.88
CA PRO A 82 -5.54 -6.94 -6.20
C PRO A 82 -6.66 -6.54 -7.16
N GLN A 83 -6.32 -6.26 -8.42
CA GLN A 83 -7.32 -5.92 -9.43
C GLN A 83 -7.95 -7.21 -9.96
N ALA A 84 -9.23 -7.43 -9.68
CA ALA A 84 -9.95 -8.61 -10.17
C ALA A 84 -10.04 -8.65 -11.72
N SER A 85 -10.10 -7.48 -12.36
CA SER A 85 -10.19 -7.34 -13.82
C SER A 85 -8.86 -7.49 -14.55
N ASP A 86 -7.74 -7.34 -13.83
CA ASP A 86 -6.38 -7.39 -14.40
C ASP A 86 -5.42 -7.98 -13.35
N PRO A 87 -5.49 -9.31 -13.12
CA PRO A 87 -4.75 -9.98 -12.06
C PRO A 87 -3.24 -10.00 -12.29
N ASP A 88 -2.79 -9.78 -13.53
CA ASP A 88 -1.37 -9.75 -13.91
C ASP A 88 -0.75 -8.35 -13.78
N ASN A 89 -1.55 -7.34 -13.43
CA ASN A 89 -1.06 -5.97 -13.27
C ASN A 89 -0.21 -5.82 -12.01
N LYS A 90 1.07 -5.55 -12.23
CA LYS A 90 2.05 -5.31 -11.16
C LYS A 90 2.04 -3.87 -10.65
N CYS A 91 1.36 -2.95 -11.34
CA CYS A 91 1.38 -1.52 -11.07
C CYS A 91 0.00 -1.02 -10.63
N MET A 92 -0.05 -0.37 -9.47
CA MET A 92 -1.27 0.16 -8.90
C MET A 92 -1.32 1.67 -9.00
N LEU A 93 -2.43 2.20 -9.50
CA LEU A 93 -2.71 3.63 -9.49
C LEU A 93 -3.47 4.01 -8.23
N ARG A 94 -3.01 5.06 -7.55
CA ARG A 94 -3.63 5.60 -6.35
C ARG A 94 -3.82 7.10 -6.47
N ASN A 95 -5.06 7.55 -6.29
CA ASN A 95 -5.35 8.97 -6.25
C ASN A 95 -4.75 9.60 -4.98
N LEU A 96 -3.94 10.65 -5.16
CA LEU A 96 -3.26 11.32 -4.05
C LEU A 96 -4.22 11.95 -3.05
N TYR A 97 -5.39 12.41 -3.49
CA TYR A 97 -6.40 12.98 -2.59
C TYR A 97 -6.93 11.97 -1.57
N ASN A 98 -6.79 10.66 -1.83
CA ASN A 98 -7.18 9.61 -0.89
C ASN A 98 -6.23 9.51 0.32
N TYR A 99 -5.10 10.22 0.30
CA TYR A 99 -4.19 10.30 1.45
C TYR A 99 -4.50 11.48 2.37
N ILE A 100 -5.38 12.40 1.97
CA ILE A 100 -5.82 13.49 2.84
C ILE A 100 -6.59 12.90 4.02
N ASN A 101 -6.23 13.35 5.22
CA ASN A 101 -6.81 12.91 6.48
C ASN A 101 -6.90 14.08 7.47
N LYS A 102 -7.36 13.81 8.70
CA LYS A 102 -7.56 14.83 9.74
C LYS A 102 -6.29 15.61 10.12
N ASP A 103 -5.11 15.03 9.89
CA ASP A 103 -3.82 15.62 10.23
C ASP A 103 -3.19 16.33 9.01
N SER A 104 -3.88 16.37 7.87
CA SER A 104 -3.44 17.10 6.68
C SER A 104 -3.61 18.61 6.84
N PRO A 105 -2.74 19.44 6.24
CA PRO A 105 -2.85 20.88 6.33
C PRO A 105 -4.12 21.41 5.65
N VAL A 106 -4.60 22.57 6.12
CA VAL A 106 -5.67 23.31 5.44
C VAL A 106 -5.23 23.60 4.00
N GLY A 107 -6.11 23.31 3.03
CA GLY A 107 -5.78 23.48 1.61
C GLY A 107 -4.99 22.31 0.98
N ALA A 108 -4.86 21.16 1.65
CA ALA A 108 -4.14 19.99 1.11
C ALA A 108 -4.53 19.60 -0.32
N ARG A 109 -5.81 19.71 -0.71
CA ARG A 109 -6.24 19.44 -2.10
C ARG A 109 -5.56 20.38 -3.10
N GLN A 110 -5.52 21.68 -2.79
CA GLN A 110 -4.89 22.67 -3.65
C GLN A 110 -3.37 22.48 -3.68
N MET A 111 -2.75 22.15 -2.54
CA MET A 111 -1.32 21.85 -2.48
C MET A 111 -0.94 20.61 -3.32
N ILE A 112 -1.75 19.55 -3.27
CA ILE A 112 -1.56 18.37 -4.12
C ILE A 112 -1.64 18.76 -5.59
N LYS A 113 -2.66 19.55 -5.95
CA LYS A 113 -2.84 20.03 -7.32
C LYS A 113 -1.64 20.85 -7.80
N ASP A 114 -1.17 21.79 -7.00
CA ASP A 114 -0.14 22.75 -7.44
C ASP A 114 1.28 22.18 -7.40
N TYR A 115 1.58 21.33 -6.42
CA TYR A 115 2.96 20.92 -6.14
C TYR A 115 3.24 19.43 -6.33
N MET A 116 2.24 18.55 -6.32
CA MET A 116 2.46 17.11 -6.49
C MET A 116 2.39 16.71 -7.96
N THR A 117 3.35 17.21 -8.72
CA THR A 117 3.50 16.97 -10.16
C THR A 117 4.78 16.18 -10.45
N PRO A 118 4.86 15.46 -11.59
CA PRO A 118 6.10 14.83 -12.02
C PRO A 118 7.26 15.83 -12.09
N GLY A 119 8.45 15.47 -11.60
CA GLY A 119 9.63 16.33 -11.56
C GLY A 119 9.68 17.32 -10.39
N ASN A 120 8.63 17.44 -9.57
CA ASN A 120 8.61 18.32 -8.39
C ASN A 120 8.63 17.54 -7.07
N ILE A 121 9.02 16.26 -7.08
CA ILE A 121 9.02 15.40 -5.91
C ILE A 121 10.44 15.17 -5.42
N SER A 122 10.73 15.57 -4.18
CA SER A 122 12.04 15.32 -3.56
C SER A 122 12.14 13.88 -3.07
N GLN A 123 11.07 13.33 -2.50
CA GLN A 123 11.03 11.93 -2.07
C GLN A 123 9.63 11.33 -2.00
N ILE A 124 9.57 10.01 -2.19
CA ILE A 124 8.41 9.17 -1.91
C ILE A 124 8.88 7.99 -1.05
N LEU A 125 8.39 7.90 0.18
CA LEU A 125 8.50 6.71 1.01
C LEU A 125 7.20 5.92 0.91
N ILE A 126 7.30 4.64 0.55
CA ILE A 126 6.19 3.70 0.57
C ILE A 126 6.50 2.61 1.58
N GLN A 127 5.52 2.33 2.44
CA GLN A 127 5.58 1.29 3.45
C GLN A 127 4.36 0.39 3.28
N VAL A 128 4.57 -0.91 3.20
CA VAL A 128 3.53 -1.93 3.08
C VAL A 128 3.50 -2.76 4.35
N TYR A 129 2.29 -3.10 4.78
CA TYR A 129 1.99 -3.89 5.97
C TYR A 129 0.99 -4.99 5.58
N ASP A 130 0.99 -6.09 6.31
CA ASP A 130 -0.05 -7.10 6.14
C ASP A 130 -1.42 -6.47 6.36
N ASP A 131 -1.64 -5.82 7.49
CA ASP A 131 -2.87 -5.10 7.82
C ASP A 131 -2.58 -3.69 8.32
N LYS A 132 -3.62 -2.89 8.55
CA LYS A 132 -3.46 -1.53 9.07
C LYS A 132 -2.70 -1.58 10.40
N PRO A 133 -1.51 -0.96 10.51
CA PRO A 133 -0.68 -1.14 11.69
C PRO A 133 -1.29 -0.43 12.89
N GLU A 134 -1.34 -1.14 14.02
CA GLU A 134 -1.64 -0.57 15.33
C GLU A 134 -0.33 -0.07 15.98
N GLY A 135 -0.29 1.19 16.41
CA GLY A 135 0.87 1.77 17.06
C GLY A 135 2.16 1.71 16.22
N LYS A 136 3.20 1.05 16.76
CA LYS A 136 4.56 0.98 16.18
C LYS A 136 4.79 -0.25 15.29
N GLY A 137 3.74 -0.77 14.66
CA GLY A 137 3.86 -1.87 13.70
C GLY A 137 4.94 -1.59 12.64
N LYS A 138 5.77 -2.58 12.34
CA LYS A 138 6.84 -2.47 11.34
C LYS A 138 6.31 -2.86 9.96
N PRO A 139 6.73 -2.16 8.88
CA PRO A 139 6.35 -2.57 7.54
C PRO A 139 7.01 -3.89 7.16
N ILE A 140 6.29 -4.72 6.39
CA ILE A 140 6.83 -5.95 5.79
C ILE A 140 7.70 -5.62 4.57
N ALA A 141 7.46 -4.47 3.94
CA ALA A 141 8.26 -3.95 2.84
C ALA A 141 8.28 -2.43 2.86
N GLN A 142 9.41 -1.83 2.51
CA GLN A 142 9.51 -0.38 2.35
C GLN A 142 10.47 -0.02 1.23
N ALA A 143 10.20 1.08 0.55
CA ALA A 143 11.09 1.66 -0.45
C ALA A 143 11.05 3.19 -0.39
N LEU A 144 12.22 3.80 -0.50
CA LEU A 144 12.40 5.25 -0.58
C LEU A 144 12.91 5.61 -1.97
N PHE A 145 12.15 6.41 -2.69
CA PHE A 145 12.53 6.98 -3.96
C PHE A 145 12.83 8.46 -3.76
N LYS A 146 13.83 8.98 -4.48
CA LYS A 146 14.27 10.38 -4.36
C LYS A 146 14.38 11.01 -5.74
N ASN A 147 14.18 12.33 -5.80
CA ASN A 147 14.32 13.16 -7.00
C ASN A 147 13.48 12.65 -8.18
N LEU A 148 12.15 12.67 -8.02
CA LEU A 148 11.14 12.17 -8.96
C LEU A 148 10.32 13.29 -9.61
#